data_AF-A0AB39BQT0-F1
#
_entry.id   AF-A0AB39BQT0-F1
#
_cell.length_a   1.000
_cell.length_b   1.000
_cell.length_c   1.000
_cell.angle_alpha   90.00
_cell.angle_beta   90.00
_cell.angle_gamma   90.00
#
_symmetry.space_group_name_H-M   'P 1'
#
loop_
_entity.id
_entity.type
_entity.pdbx_description
1 polymer ?
#
loop_
_entity_poly.entity_id
_entity_poly.type
_entity_poly.pdbx_seq_one_letter_code
_entity_poly.pdbx_strand_id
1 'polypeptide(L)'
;MKRKNFLYGVVGMLAFSLCYVYLLAPIVEERKVERAFSQGEPNANELIINLIDRANTDSQKLHYIEKYMLMYSFCCPIKDVYLSPSMSHWQEEQSWHGFTLEEMVPYLEMYVERRGNVDGVHYQEAVVLLTDYYAFHTSILEATEYVEAKRDDFIDRSTMIHMPRELTMKLVELYIDGEQYTKAWSLIEEYEQEQLHLEEDEEWKVIQDGELLEWKVELLIQEQKVEDAISRITDWQKRVQSPEDGGSYDIEERLASMLEQLKKIDASFSYGTVSGVIANENGEPIIGAEVYLRTEQQSSHSIHPESEKYRAITDHNGFYQFDHVVPDSYQLGVGLDFEQIDGYSWPVAIDERIKVSSGEEVDYDVTLVQLLEVNHPVNDHVFTGNEMEFSWKEDRTAASYQLAVTTYFDGGSITHIVKEGIEQPEVEISIEDLYHSAFYVSFAEPKERYSSMLHPEQQLSYAHSEGRFSWYVISVDEKGKEIRRSTGYRLNEELAQDIPFFQMKQRTLTSADQLLLRKKVDQALSSYQHDIEQREGIEQEHALIMATKLLEHKKEREGDDNGEIRRVMRGYIEQLYELTGREEYEVMLSEKG
;
A
#
# COMPACT_ATOMS: atom_id res chain seq x y z
N MET A 1 67.37 1.05 -27.09
CA MET A 1 65.99 0.64 -27.45
C MET A 1 65.73 1.00 -28.91
N LYS A 2 65.38 0.06 -29.80
CA LYS A 2 65.21 0.34 -31.24
C LYS A 2 63.95 1.20 -31.44
N ARG A 3 64.01 2.27 -32.24
CA ARG A 3 62.88 3.20 -32.52
C ARG A 3 61.54 2.49 -32.84
N LYS A 4 61.60 1.32 -33.48
CA LYS A 4 60.42 0.48 -33.78
C LYS A 4 59.68 0.00 -32.52
N ASN A 5 60.40 -0.40 -31.47
CA ASN A 5 59.79 -0.89 -30.24
C ASN A 5 59.05 0.23 -29.48
N PHE A 6 59.55 1.47 -29.57
CA PHE A 6 58.86 2.63 -29.00
C PHE A 6 57.58 2.95 -29.77
N LEU A 7 57.62 2.94 -31.11
CA LEU A 7 56.43 3.14 -31.94
C LEU A 7 55.35 2.09 -31.67
N TYR A 8 55.72 0.81 -31.54
CA TYR A 8 54.77 -0.25 -31.18
C TYR A 8 54.19 -0.04 -29.78
N GLY A 9 54.97 0.45 -28.81
CA GLY A 9 54.48 0.80 -27.49
C GLY A 9 53.44 1.92 -27.51
N VAL A 10 53.69 3.01 -28.26
CA VAL A 10 52.75 4.13 -28.38
C VAL A 10 51.47 3.72 -29.10
N VAL A 11 51.57 3.00 -30.22
CA VAL A 11 50.39 2.50 -30.95
C VAL A 11 49.59 1.53 -30.10
N GLY A 12 50.27 0.63 -29.36
CA GLY A 12 49.63 -0.28 -28.42
C GLY A 12 48.89 0.44 -27.30
N MET A 13 49.50 1.50 -26.73
CA MET A 13 48.86 2.32 -25.70
C MET A 13 47.62 3.06 -26.24
N LEU A 14 47.70 3.66 -27.43
CA LEU A 14 46.56 4.33 -28.06
C LEU A 14 45.44 3.35 -28.39
N ALA A 15 45.76 2.18 -28.95
CA ALA A 15 44.79 1.13 -29.21
C ALA A 15 44.12 0.62 -27.92
N PHE A 16 44.90 0.47 -26.84
CA PHE A 16 44.36 0.10 -25.53
C PHE A 16 43.47 1.20 -24.95
N SER A 17 43.86 2.47 -25.04
CA SER A 17 43.03 3.59 -24.57
C SER A 17 41.72 3.69 -25.35
N LEU A 18 41.75 3.51 -26.68
CA LEU A 18 40.54 3.47 -27.50
C LEU A 18 39.66 2.26 -27.14
N CYS A 19 40.27 1.08 -26.99
CA CYS A 19 39.55 -0.12 -26.56
C CYS A 19 38.91 0.07 -25.17
N TYR A 20 39.64 0.69 -24.24
CA TYR A 20 39.12 0.99 -22.92
C TYR A 20 37.94 1.97 -22.99
N VAL A 21 38.09 3.10 -23.70
CA VAL A 21 37.06 4.13 -23.80
C VAL A 21 35.81 3.64 -24.54
N TYR A 22 35.95 2.88 -25.63
CA TYR A 22 34.83 2.48 -26.47
C TYR A 22 34.21 1.13 -26.11
N LEU A 23 34.94 0.23 -25.44
CA LEU A 23 34.45 -1.12 -25.12
C LEU A 23 34.34 -1.38 -23.62
N LEU A 24 35.34 -1.02 -22.82
CA LEU A 24 35.34 -1.37 -21.38
C LEU A 24 34.61 -0.35 -20.52
N ALA A 25 34.81 0.94 -20.76
CA ALA A 25 34.22 2.01 -19.94
C ALA A 25 32.67 1.96 -19.94
N PRO A 26 31.98 1.78 -21.09
CA PRO A 26 30.52 1.66 -21.10
C PRO A 26 30.01 0.46 -20.28
N ILE A 27 30.71 -0.69 -20.35
CA ILE A 27 30.34 -1.89 -19.58
C ILE A 27 30.51 -1.65 -18.07
N VAL A 28 31.55 -0.92 -17.67
CA VAL A 28 31.77 -0.58 -16.26
C VAL A 28 30.71 0.42 -15.77
N GLU A 29 30.36 1.42 -16.57
CA GLU A 29 29.30 2.39 -16.24
C GLU A 29 27.94 1.69 -16.14
N GLU A 30 27.58 0.84 -17.09
CA GLU A 30 26.34 0.07 -17.05
C GLU A 30 26.26 -0.84 -15.83
N ARG A 31 27.34 -1.55 -15.46
CA ARG A 31 27.36 -2.36 -14.23
C ARG A 31 27.24 -1.54 -12.96
N LYS A 32 27.76 -0.32 -12.96
CA LYS A 32 27.59 0.59 -11.82
C LYS A 32 26.12 0.99 -11.70
N VAL A 33 25.48 1.33 -12.81
CA VAL A 33 24.05 1.65 -12.88
C VAL A 33 23.21 0.45 -12.46
N GLU A 34 23.43 -0.73 -13.04
CA GLU A 34 22.71 -1.96 -12.72
C GLU A 34 22.83 -2.31 -11.23
N ARG A 35 24.02 -2.15 -10.65
CA ARG A 35 24.21 -2.33 -9.21
C ARG A 35 23.41 -1.31 -8.40
N ALA A 36 23.56 -0.02 -8.68
CA ALA A 36 22.85 1.05 -7.99
C ALA A 36 21.33 0.83 -8.05
N PHE A 37 20.82 0.57 -9.25
CA PHE A 37 19.44 0.21 -9.54
C PHE A 37 18.98 -1.02 -8.73
N SER A 38 19.70 -2.15 -8.80
CA SER A 38 19.33 -3.38 -8.09
C SER A 38 19.40 -3.26 -6.56
N GLN A 39 20.14 -2.29 -6.06
CA GLN A 39 20.29 -1.98 -4.64
C GLN A 39 19.30 -0.89 -4.19
N GLY A 40 18.48 -0.37 -5.10
CA GLY A 40 17.59 0.75 -4.82
C GLY A 40 18.32 2.02 -4.42
N GLU A 41 19.56 2.24 -4.87
CA GLU A 41 20.32 3.44 -4.45
C GLU A 41 19.57 4.72 -4.84
N PRO A 42 19.39 5.70 -3.92
CA PRO A 42 18.62 6.92 -4.19
C PRO A 42 19.11 7.75 -5.39
N ASN A 43 20.38 7.64 -5.77
CA ASN A 43 20.97 8.34 -6.90
C ASN A 43 20.93 7.55 -8.22
N ALA A 44 20.18 6.44 -8.29
CA ALA A 44 20.10 5.62 -9.49
C ALA A 44 19.58 6.41 -10.71
N ASN A 45 18.60 7.32 -10.54
CA ASN A 45 18.09 8.20 -11.61
C ASN A 45 19.20 8.97 -12.31
N GLU A 46 20.03 9.69 -11.54
CA GLU A 46 21.13 10.46 -12.10
C GLU A 46 22.14 9.58 -12.84
N LEU A 47 22.43 8.39 -12.31
CA LEU A 47 23.37 7.46 -12.93
C LEU A 47 22.83 6.89 -14.24
N ILE A 48 21.53 6.55 -14.30
CA ILE A 48 20.84 6.07 -15.49
C ILE A 48 20.77 7.17 -16.55
N ILE A 49 20.34 8.39 -16.18
CA ILE A 49 20.30 9.55 -17.09
C ILE A 49 21.69 9.79 -17.70
N ASN A 50 22.74 9.82 -16.86
CA ASN A 50 24.10 10.00 -17.34
C ASN A 50 24.54 8.87 -18.29
N LEU A 51 24.13 7.62 -18.04
CA LEU A 51 24.41 6.48 -18.92
C LEU A 51 23.71 6.65 -20.28
N ILE A 52 22.45 7.05 -20.30
CA ILE A 52 21.68 7.32 -21.52
C ILE A 52 22.33 8.46 -22.30
N ASP A 53 22.61 9.59 -21.66
CA ASP A 53 23.14 10.78 -22.32
C ASP A 53 24.52 10.54 -22.96
N ARG A 54 25.38 9.76 -22.29
CA ARG A 54 26.75 9.46 -22.72
C ARG A 54 26.86 8.26 -23.65
N ALA A 55 25.76 7.54 -23.91
CA ALA A 55 25.80 6.40 -24.81
C ALA A 55 26.27 6.83 -26.22
N ASN A 56 27.13 6.01 -26.82
CA ASN A 56 27.85 6.39 -28.05
C ASN A 56 26.99 6.32 -29.32
N THR A 57 25.83 5.66 -29.24
CA THR A 57 24.95 5.43 -30.40
C THR A 57 23.48 5.53 -29.99
N ASP A 58 22.61 5.94 -30.92
CA ASP A 58 21.16 5.98 -30.70
C ASP A 58 20.63 4.61 -30.26
N SER A 59 21.10 3.51 -30.86
CA SER A 59 20.68 2.15 -30.46
C SER A 59 20.99 1.83 -29.00
N GLN A 60 22.13 2.28 -28.48
CA GLN A 60 22.45 2.11 -27.05
C GLN A 60 21.56 2.99 -26.17
N LYS A 61 21.27 4.24 -26.60
CA LYS A 61 20.35 5.12 -25.88
C LYS A 61 18.97 4.49 -25.75
N LEU A 62 18.41 4.05 -26.88
CA LEU A 62 17.09 3.41 -26.93
C LEU A 62 17.06 2.15 -26.04
N HIS A 63 18.10 1.31 -26.09
CA HIS A 63 18.21 0.15 -25.23
C HIS A 63 18.21 0.51 -23.73
N TYR A 64 18.92 1.57 -23.33
CA TYR A 64 18.95 2.00 -21.94
C TYR A 64 17.63 2.63 -21.49
N ILE A 65 16.92 3.33 -22.36
CA ILE A 65 15.56 3.82 -22.09
C ILE A 65 14.60 2.64 -21.90
N GLU A 66 14.60 1.65 -22.81
CA GLU A 66 13.81 0.41 -22.64
C GLU A 66 14.11 -0.26 -21.30
N LYS A 67 15.39 -0.49 -21.01
CA LYS A 67 15.83 -1.27 -19.85
C LYS A 67 15.57 -0.58 -18.52
N TYR A 68 15.77 0.73 -18.41
CA TYR A 68 15.78 1.42 -17.12
C TYR A 68 14.61 2.38 -16.90
N MET A 69 13.98 2.87 -17.97
CA MET A 69 12.83 3.77 -17.88
C MET A 69 11.51 3.04 -18.13
N LEU A 70 11.44 2.24 -19.21
CA LEU A 70 10.17 1.61 -19.62
C LEU A 70 9.92 0.26 -18.92
N MET A 71 10.92 -0.62 -18.81
CA MET A 71 10.71 -1.93 -18.17
C MET A 71 10.25 -1.85 -16.69
N TYR A 72 10.43 -0.69 -16.05
CA TYR A 72 10.14 -0.47 -14.64
C TYR A 72 9.13 0.65 -14.36
N SER A 73 8.50 1.26 -15.38
CA SER A 73 7.48 2.29 -15.18
C SER A 73 6.30 1.83 -14.33
N PHE A 74 6.04 0.52 -14.32
CA PHE A 74 4.87 -0.08 -13.67
C PHE A 74 5.13 -0.66 -12.28
N CYS A 75 6.38 -0.81 -11.84
CA CYS A 75 6.65 -1.56 -10.61
C CYS A 75 6.80 -0.70 -9.36
N CYS A 76 6.92 0.62 -9.51
CA CYS A 76 7.22 1.52 -8.41
C CYS A 76 6.00 2.40 -8.13
N PRO A 77 5.44 2.37 -6.91
CA PRO A 77 4.45 3.35 -6.53
C PRO A 77 5.00 4.77 -6.73
N ILE A 78 4.19 5.63 -7.36
CA ILE A 78 4.60 6.99 -7.76
C ILE A 78 4.79 7.87 -6.53
N LYS A 79 4.07 7.56 -5.45
CA LYS A 79 4.09 8.29 -4.19
C LYS A 79 4.79 7.50 -3.09
N ASP A 80 5.40 8.22 -2.17
CA ASP A 80 6.11 7.63 -1.02
C ASP A 80 5.15 6.98 -0.02
N VAL A 81 3.98 7.59 0.14
CA VAL A 81 3.01 7.26 1.18
C VAL A 81 1.61 7.21 0.59
N TYR A 82 0.89 6.13 0.83
CA TYR A 82 -0.52 5.97 0.52
C TYR A 82 -1.30 5.82 1.83
N LEU A 83 -2.30 6.68 2.03
CA LEU A 83 -3.17 6.70 3.20
C LEU A 83 -4.63 6.54 2.77
N SER A 84 -5.38 5.74 3.51
CA SER A 84 -6.84 5.69 3.48
C SER A 84 -7.33 5.45 4.91
N PRO A 85 -8.63 5.62 5.19
CA PRO A 85 -9.22 5.24 6.47
C PRO A 85 -8.81 3.85 6.98
N SER A 86 -8.76 2.87 6.08
CA SER A 86 -8.56 1.45 6.36
C SER A 86 -7.13 0.97 6.16
N MET A 87 -6.24 1.78 5.57
CA MET A 87 -4.93 1.33 5.13
C MET A 87 -3.90 2.45 5.15
N SER A 88 -2.67 2.11 5.53
CA SER A 88 -1.50 2.92 5.22
C SER A 88 -0.44 2.04 4.60
N HIS A 89 0.11 2.46 3.47
CA HIS A 89 1.26 1.84 2.84
C HIS A 89 2.32 2.91 2.61
N TRP A 90 3.59 2.56 2.78
CA TRP A 90 4.70 3.46 2.50
C TRP A 90 5.85 2.68 1.90
N GLN A 91 6.67 3.37 1.12
CA GLN A 91 7.94 2.85 0.63
C GLN A 91 9.05 3.05 1.66
N GLU A 92 10.08 2.21 1.61
CA GLU A 92 11.31 2.49 2.34
C GLU A 92 12.04 3.68 1.69
N GLU A 93 12.30 4.74 2.48
CA GLU A 93 12.94 6.02 2.10
C GLU A 93 14.29 5.86 1.36
N GLN A 94 14.94 4.70 1.48
CA GLN A 94 16.24 4.44 0.86
C GLN A 94 16.15 3.63 -0.43
N SER A 95 14.93 3.36 -0.93
CA SER A 95 14.75 2.65 -2.19
C SER A 95 14.58 3.64 -3.34
N TRP A 96 14.93 3.18 -4.54
CA TRP A 96 14.86 4.00 -5.75
C TRP A 96 13.39 4.16 -6.16
N HIS A 97 12.90 5.40 -6.24
CA HIS A 97 11.50 5.72 -6.49
C HIS A 97 11.06 5.66 -7.97
N GLY A 98 11.91 5.16 -8.86
CA GLY A 98 11.65 5.29 -10.29
C GLY A 98 11.93 6.69 -10.81
N PHE A 99 11.49 6.95 -12.04
CA PHE A 99 11.52 8.29 -12.64
C PHE A 99 10.13 8.92 -12.53
N THR A 100 10.08 10.24 -12.34
CA THR A 100 8.81 10.95 -12.59
C THR A 100 8.52 11.00 -14.08
N LEU A 101 7.25 11.13 -14.45
CA LEU A 101 6.87 11.24 -15.86
C LEU A 101 7.57 12.42 -16.53
N GLU A 102 7.70 13.56 -15.85
CA GLU A 102 8.40 14.76 -16.33
C GLU A 102 9.89 14.49 -16.60
N GLU A 103 10.55 13.71 -15.74
CA GLU A 103 11.94 13.29 -15.95
C GLU A 103 12.07 12.38 -17.19
N MET A 104 11.07 11.53 -17.43
CA MET A 104 11.07 10.59 -18.55
C MET A 104 10.78 11.25 -19.90
N VAL A 105 9.92 12.28 -19.95
CA VAL A 105 9.41 12.89 -21.20
C VAL A 105 10.49 13.14 -22.27
N PRO A 106 11.62 13.82 -21.98
CA PRO A 106 12.63 14.08 -23.02
C PRO A 106 13.23 12.81 -23.63
N TYR A 107 13.28 11.73 -22.84
CA TYR A 107 13.79 10.43 -23.27
C TYR A 107 12.72 9.62 -24.00
N LEU A 108 11.47 9.67 -23.54
CA LEU A 108 10.34 9.03 -24.21
C LEU A 108 10.09 9.66 -25.59
N GLU A 109 10.11 10.98 -25.71
CA GLU A 109 10.00 11.69 -26.98
C GLU A 109 11.09 11.23 -27.94
N MET A 110 12.35 11.24 -27.48
CA MET A 110 13.48 10.73 -28.27
C MET A 110 13.26 9.26 -28.67
N TYR A 111 12.77 8.42 -27.76
CA TYR A 111 12.55 7.01 -28.00
C TYR A 111 11.49 6.76 -29.09
N VAL A 112 10.36 7.47 -29.02
CA VAL A 112 9.29 7.40 -30.02
C VAL A 112 9.73 8.01 -31.36
N GLU A 113 10.39 9.17 -31.36
CA GLU A 113 10.86 9.85 -32.58
C GLU A 113 11.91 9.05 -33.35
N ARG A 114 12.86 8.46 -32.61
CA ARG A 114 13.96 7.66 -33.19
C ARG A 114 13.52 6.26 -33.56
N ARG A 115 12.25 5.92 -33.31
CA ARG A 115 11.68 4.60 -33.52
C ARG A 115 12.50 3.57 -32.75
N GLY A 116 12.32 3.57 -31.43
CA GLY A 116 12.57 2.40 -30.60
C GLY A 116 11.95 1.13 -31.22
N ASN A 117 12.09 -0.02 -30.58
CA ASN A 117 11.53 -1.25 -31.15
C ASN A 117 10.00 -1.12 -31.32
N VAL A 118 9.53 -0.76 -32.53
CA VAL A 118 8.13 -0.44 -32.81
C VAL A 118 7.26 -1.66 -32.56
N ASP A 119 7.77 -2.86 -32.85
CA ASP A 119 7.10 -4.13 -32.57
C ASP A 119 7.23 -4.56 -31.09
N GLY A 120 7.85 -3.74 -30.23
CA GLY A 120 8.04 -4.02 -28.81
C GLY A 120 6.94 -3.40 -27.95
N VAL A 121 6.58 -4.08 -26.85
CA VAL A 121 5.65 -3.56 -25.84
C VAL A 121 6.07 -2.18 -25.31
N HIS A 122 7.38 -1.95 -25.15
CA HIS A 122 7.93 -0.68 -24.67
C HIS A 122 7.66 0.51 -25.61
N TYR A 123 7.50 0.29 -26.92
CA TYR A 123 7.09 1.39 -27.81
C TYR A 123 5.66 1.84 -27.54
N GLN A 124 4.75 0.89 -27.37
CA GLN A 124 3.36 1.22 -27.03
C GLN A 124 3.30 1.93 -25.68
N GLU A 125 4.01 1.39 -24.68
CA GLU A 125 4.14 1.98 -23.36
C GLU A 125 4.68 3.42 -23.37
N ALA A 126 5.77 3.69 -24.10
CA ALA A 126 6.33 5.03 -24.21
C ALA A 126 5.33 6.02 -24.82
N VAL A 127 4.53 5.57 -25.78
CA VAL A 127 3.46 6.38 -26.38
C VAL A 127 2.33 6.61 -25.36
N VAL A 128 1.91 5.61 -24.59
CA VAL A 128 0.90 5.75 -23.54
C VAL A 128 1.36 6.76 -22.48
N LEU A 129 2.57 6.63 -21.95
CA LEU A 129 3.12 7.56 -20.96
C LEU A 129 3.20 9.01 -21.49
N LEU A 130 3.64 9.21 -22.73
CA LEU A 130 3.61 10.53 -23.36
C LEU A 130 2.18 11.05 -23.57
N THR A 131 1.25 10.16 -23.85
CA THR A 131 -0.17 10.50 -23.98
C THR A 131 -0.74 10.98 -22.65
N ASP A 132 -0.42 10.30 -21.54
CA ASP A 132 -0.78 10.73 -20.19
C ASP A 132 -0.19 12.11 -19.86
N TYR A 133 1.09 12.31 -20.19
CA TYR A 133 1.74 13.59 -20.00
C TYR A 133 1.02 14.71 -20.77
N TYR A 134 0.66 14.49 -22.04
CA TYR A 134 -0.09 15.47 -22.82
C TYR A 134 -1.51 15.67 -22.32
N ALA A 135 -2.21 14.61 -21.93
CA ALA A 135 -3.56 14.72 -21.38
C ALA A 135 -3.57 15.64 -20.15
N PHE A 136 -2.56 15.49 -19.29
CA PHE A 136 -2.40 16.29 -18.09
C PHE A 136 -1.93 17.73 -18.36
N HIS A 137 -0.91 17.93 -19.21
CA HIS A 137 -0.27 19.24 -19.39
C HIS A 137 -0.86 20.10 -20.52
N THR A 138 -1.63 19.50 -21.42
CA THR A 138 -2.19 20.19 -22.59
C THR A 138 -3.71 20.08 -22.61
N SER A 139 -4.26 19.05 -23.26
CA SER A 139 -5.69 18.73 -23.23
C SER A 139 -5.92 17.28 -23.65
N ILE A 140 -7.08 16.72 -23.27
CA ILE A 140 -7.56 15.41 -23.74
C ILE A 140 -7.58 15.35 -25.28
N LEU A 141 -7.95 16.44 -25.96
CA LEU A 141 -8.00 16.49 -27.42
C LEU A 141 -6.60 16.32 -28.04
N GLU A 142 -5.61 17.06 -27.56
CA GLU A 142 -4.23 16.96 -28.08
C GLU A 142 -3.62 15.58 -27.79
N ALA A 143 -3.88 15.02 -26.60
CA ALA A 143 -3.48 13.65 -26.26
C ALA A 143 -4.14 12.60 -27.16
N THR A 144 -5.44 12.78 -27.46
CA THR A 144 -6.20 11.90 -28.37
C THR A 144 -5.61 11.94 -29.77
N GLU A 145 -5.37 13.14 -30.32
CA GLU A 145 -4.77 13.30 -31.66
C GLU A 145 -3.36 12.70 -31.71
N TYR A 146 -2.58 12.84 -30.63
CA TYR A 146 -1.25 12.24 -30.52
C TYR A 146 -1.30 10.71 -30.57
N VAL A 147 -2.09 10.06 -29.71
CA VAL A 147 -2.14 8.59 -29.65
C VAL A 147 -2.78 8.00 -30.92
N GLU A 148 -3.79 8.66 -31.51
CA GLU A 148 -4.35 8.28 -32.82
C GLU A 148 -3.25 8.24 -33.89
N ALA A 149 -2.48 9.33 -34.02
CA ALA A 149 -1.42 9.41 -35.02
C ALA A 149 -0.31 8.37 -34.79
N LYS A 150 -0.01 8.04 -33.53
CA LYS A 150 0.99 7.00 -33.19
C LYS A 150 0.45 5.59 -33.42
N ARG A 151 -0.84 5.34 -33.18
CA ARG A 151 -1.51 4.08 -33.50
C ARG A 151 -1.48 3.82 -35.01
N ASP A 152 -1.81 4.83 -35.81
CA ASP A 152 -1.77 4.73 -37.27
C ASP A 152 -0.34 4.50 -37.78
N ASP A 153 0.66 5.23 -37.25
CA ASP A 153 2.06 5.01 -37.61
C ASP A 153 2.56 3.61 -37.22
N PHE A 154 2.06 3.07 -36.10
CA PHE A 154 2.33 1.69 -35.68
C PHE A 154 1.74 0.70 -36.68
N ILE A 155 0.45 0.81 -37.02
CA ILE A 155 -0.24 -0.10 -37.95
C ILE A 155 0.45 -0.10 -39.33
N ASP A 156 0.84 1.07 -39.83
CA ASP A 156 1.47 1.21 -41.14
C ASP A 156 2.87 0.58 -41.23
N ARG A 157 3.56 0.40 -40.09
CA ARG A 157 5.00 0.09 -40.07
C ARG A 157 5.38 -1.14 -39.26
N SER A 158 4.53 -1.56 -38.35
CA SER A 158 4.73 -2.75 -37.55
C SER A 158 4.74 -3.98 -38.46
N THR A 159 5.53 -4.97 -38.07
CA THR A 159 5.45 -6.31 -38.67
C THR A 159 4.39 -7.18 -38.00
N MET A 160 3.79 -6.69 -36.90
CA MET A 160 2.68 -7.34 -36.22
C MET A 160 1.43 -7.28 -37.10
N ILE A 161 0.70 -8.40 -37.09
CA ILE A 161 -0.54 -8.56 -37.85
C ILE A 161 -1.73 -7.95 -37.09
N HIS A 162 -1.52 -7.54 -35.83
CA HIS A 162 -2.57 -7.20 -34.89
C HIS A 162 -2.50 -5.73 -34.48
N MET A 163 -3.65 -5.14 -34.23
CA MET A 163 -3.78 -3.81 -33.65
C MET A 163 -3.00 -3.70 -32.32
N PRO A 164 -2.27 -2.60 -32.08
CA PRO A 164 -1.53 -2.39 -30.83
C PRO A 164 -2.49 -2.21 -29.65
N ARG A 165 -2.73 -3.31 -28.91
CA ARG A 165 -3.68 -3.39 -27.79
C ARG A 165 -3.59 -2.19 -26.85
N GLU A 166 -2.40 -1.86 -26.35
CA GLU A 166 -2.23 -0.81 -25.34
C GLU A 166 -2.59 0.58 -25.88
N LEU A 167 -2.21 0.87 -27.13
CA LEU A 167 -2.59 2.13 -27.79
C LEU A 167 -4.10 2.21 -28.05
N THR A 168 -4.71 1.08 -28.40
CA THR A 168 -6.15 1.00 -28.61
C THR A 168 -6.90 1.22 -27.31
N MET A 169 -6.51 0.55 -26.22
CA MET A 169 -7.16 0.70 -24.93
C MET A 169 -7.01 2.13 -24.41
N LYS A 170 -5.81 2.72 -24.53
CA LYS A 170 -5.60 4.12 -24.15
C LYS A 170 -6.46 5.10 -24.96
N LEU A 171 -6.64 4.84 -26.25
CA LEU A 171 -7.49 5.68 -27.07
C LEU A 171 -8.99 5.51 -26.75
N VAL A 172 -9.42 4.30 -26.38
CA VAL A 172 -10.79 4.06 -25.88
C VAL A 172 -11.04 4.89 -24.61
N GLU A 173 -10.11 4.84 -23.65
CA GLU A 173 -10.14 5.65 -22.43
C GLU A 173 -10.29 7.15 -22.76
N LEU A 174 -9.40 7.71 -23.59
CA LEU A 174 -9.46 9.12 -23.96
C LEU A 174 -10.73 9.51 -24.72
N TYR A 175 -11.30 8.61 -25.52
CA TYR A 175 -12.59 8.85 -26.14
C TYR A 175 -13.73 8.85 -25.12
N ILE A 176 -13.68 8.04 -24.07
CA ILE A 176 -14.66 8.07 -22.99
C ILE A 176 -14.53 9.38 -22.22
N ASP A 177 -13.31 9.75 -21.82
CA ASP A 177 -13.01 10.99 -21.09
C ASP A 177 -13.37 12.24 -21.90
N GLY A 178 -13.19 12.18 -23.22
CA GLY A 178 -13.60 13.23 -24.16
C GLY A 178 -15.07 13.19 -24.57
N GLU A 179 -15.91 12.37 -23.93
CA GLU A 179 -17.35 12.17 -24.22
C GLU A 179 -17.64 11.73 -25.68
N GLN A 180 -16.66 11.12 -26.35
CA GLN A 180 -16.74 10.58 -27.72
C GLN A 180 -17.16 9.10 -27.73
N TYR A 181 -18.21 8.74 -26.98
CA TYR A 181 -18.64 7.35 -26.75
C TYR A 181 -18.86 6.53 -28.03
N THR A 182 -19.38 7.14 -29.10
CA THR A 182 -19.57 6.44 -30.39
C THR A 182 -18.24 6.01 -31.01
N LYS A 183 -17.19 6.82 -30.87
CA LYS A 183 -15.85 6.45 -31.35
C LYS A 183 -15.24 5.36 -30.49
N ALA A 184 -15.35 5.47 -29.16
CA ALA A 184 -14.92 4.43 -28.23
C ALA A 184 -15.57 3.08 -28.56
N TRP A 185 -16.90 3.07 -28.75
CA TRP A 185 -17.63 1.85 -29.09
C TRP A 185 -17.19 1.26 -30.44
N SER A 186 -17.03 2.11 -31.46
CA SER A 186 -16.57 1.68 -32.78
C SER A 186 -15.16 1.07 -32.74
N LEU A 187 -14.26 1.67 -31.97
CA LEU A 187 -12.87 1.20 -31.82
C LEU A 187 -12.79 -0.13 -31.08
N ILE A 188 -13.61 -0.31 -30.03
CA ILE A 188 -13.74 -1.59 -29.33
C ILE A 188 -14.26 -2.68 -30.28
N GLU A 189 -15.30 -2.37 -31.07
CA GLU A 189 -15.87 -3.32 -32.03
C GLU A 189 -14.86 -3.69 -33.13
N GLU A 190 -14.11 -2.71 -33.65
CA GLU A 190 -13.03 -2.92 -34.62
C GLU A 190 -11.97 -3.88 -34.06
N TYR A 191 -11.50 -3.62 -32.84
CA TYR A 191 -10.52 -4.46 -32.16
C TYR A 191 -11.02 -5.90 -31.98
N GLU A 192 -12.25 -6.10 -31.53
CA GLU A 192 -12.81 -7.46 -31.39
C GLU A 192 -12.97 -8.20 -32.72
N GLN A 193 -13.42 -7.51 -33.78
CA GLN A 193 -13.54 -8.15 -35.09
C GLN A 193 -12.18 -8.60 -35.61
N GLU A 194 -11.14 -7.81 -35.38
CA GLU A 194 -9.77 -8.20 -35.73
C GLU A 194 -9.30 -9.40 -34.93
N GLN A 195 -9.54 -9.43 -33.61
CA GLN A 195 -9.20 -10.59 -32.77
C GLN A 195 -9.91 -11.87 -33.25
N LEU A 196 -11.20 -11.79 -33.57
CA LEU A 196 -11.98 -12.91 -34.10
C LEU A 196 -11.42 -13.46 -35.43
N HIS A 197 -10.85 -12.61 -36.29
CA HIS A 197 -10.24 -13.06 -37.54
C HIS A 197 -8.96 -13.87 -37.33
N LEU A 198 -8.25 -13.64 -36.23
CA LEU A 198 -7.04 -14.39 -35.87
C LEU A 198 -7.38 -15.78 -35.30
N GLU A 199 -8.54 -15.90 -34.67
CA GLU A 199 -9.03 -17.14 -34.07
C GLU A 199 -9.37 -18.22 -35.09
N GLU A 200 -9.73 -17.87 -36.32
CA GLU A 200 -10.03 -18.88 -37.35
C GLU A 200 -8.79 -19.72 -37.74
N ASP A 201 -7.58 -19.24 -37.42
CA ASP A 201 -6.31 -19.87 -37.79
C ASP A 201 -5.59 -20.62 -36.64
N GLU A 202 -5.96 -20.44 -35.36
CA GLU A 202 -5.33 -21.13 -34.21
C GLU A 202 -6.32 -21.69 -33.16
N GLU A 203 -5.94 -22.77 -32.46
CA GLU A 203 -6.76 -23.52 -31.49
C GLU A 203 -7.01 -22.79 -30.14
N TRP A 204 -6.74 -21.48 -30.05
CA TRP A 204 -6.89 -20.67 -28.85
C TRP A 204 -8.32 -20.12 -28.76
N LYS A 205 -9.10 -20.59 -27.78
CA LYS A 205 -10.33 -19.89 -27.41
C LYS A 205 -9.93 -18.58 -26.73
N VAL A 206 -10.18 -17.45 -27.38
CA VAL A 206 -10.03 -16.15 -26.74
C VAL A 206 -11.07 -16.06 -25.63
N ILE A 207 -10.59 -16.11 -24.39
CA ILE A 207 -11.35 -15.61 -23.25
C ILE A 207 -11.51 -14.11 -23.52
N GLN A 208 -12.76 -13.61 -23.53
CA GLN A 208 -13.02 -12.18 -23.68
C GLN A 208 -12.11 -11.41 -22.72
N ASP A 209 -11.30 -10.52 -23.29
CA ASP A 209 -10.41 -9.64 -22.53
C ASP A 209 -11.24 -8.88 -21.50
N GLY A 210 -10.97 -9.14 -20.21
CA GLY A 210 -11.76 -8.56 -19.12
C GLY A 210 -11.60 -7.04 -19.03
N GLU A 211 -10.45 -6.49 -19.45
CA GLU A 211 -10.25 -5.03 -19.52
C GLU A 211 -11.15 -4.43 -20.61
N LEU A 212 -11.25 -5.08 -21.77
CA LEU A 212 -12.14 -4.63 -22.84
C LEU A 212 -13.61 -4.67 -22.40
N LEU A 213 -13.97 -5.70 -21.64
CA LEU A 213 -15.31 -5.82 -21.07
C LEU A 213 -15.60 -4.69 -20.07
N GLU A 214 -14.61 -4.29 -19.26
CA GLU A 214 -14.75 -3.17 -18.33
C GLU A 214 -15.10 -1.88 -19.05
N TRP A 215 -14.35 -1.53 -20.11
CA TRP A 215 -14.65 -0.36 -20.95
C TRP A 215 -16.03 -0.43 -21.61
N LYS A 216 -16.43 -1.63 -22.05
CA LYS A 216 -17.78 -1.84 -22.62
C LYS A 216 -18.87 -1.61 -21.60
N VAL A 217 -18.66 -2.10 -20.39
CA VAL A 217 -19.61 -1.89 -19.30
C VAL A 217 -19.71 -0.40 -19.02
N GLU A 218 -18.59 0.30 -18.89
CA GLU A 218 -18.60 1.76 -18.67
C GLU A 218 -19.43 2.48 -19.74
N LEU A 219 -19.19 2.20 -21.02
CA LEU A 219 -19.96 2.76 -22.12
C LEU A 219 -21.47 2.42 -22.04
N LEU A 220 -21.83 1.19 -21.65
CA LEU A 220 -23.24 0.81 -21.45
C LEU A 220 -23.87 1.57 -20.28
N ILE A 221 -23.11 1.81 -19.21
CA ILE A 221 -23.57 2.61 -18.07
C ILE A 221 -23.80 4.06 -18.53
N GLN A 222 -22.88 4.65 -19.31
CA GLN A 222 -23.04 5.99 -19.90
C GLN A 222 -24.30 6.09 -20.79
N GLU A 223 -24.65 5.01 -21.51
CA GLU A 223 -25.88 4.91 -22.30
C GLU A 223 -27.16 4.58 -21.49
N GLN A 224 -27.08 4.50 -20.16
CA GLN A 224 -28.16 4.07 -19.25
C GLN A 224 -28.69 2.65 -19.55
N LYS A 225 -27.83 1.77 -20.04
CA LYS A 225 -28.11 0.35 -20.31
C LYS A 225 -27.53 -0.55 -19.21
N VAL A 226 -27.84 -0.22 -17.96
CA VAL A 226 -27.34 -0.93 -16.75
C VAL A 226 -27.62 -2.43 -16.79
N GLU A 227 -28.81 -2.84 -17.24
CA GLU A 227 -29.18 -4.26 -17.36
C GLU A 227 -28.29 -5.02 -18.38
N ASP A 228 -27.94 -4.36 -19.49
CA ASP A 228 -27.05 -4.96 -20.50
C ASP A 228 -25.63 -5.10 -19.93
N ALA A 229 -25.16 -4.11 -19.18
CA ALA A 229 -23.88 -4.15 -18.47
C ALA A 229 -23.83 -5.33 -17.47
N ILE A 230 -24.84 -5.43 -16.59
CA ILE A 230 -24.99 -6.54 -15.63
C ILE A 230 -24.98 -7.89 -16.35
N SER A 231 -25.74 -8.02 -17.46
CA SER A 231 -25.80 -9.25 -18.24
C SER A 231 -24.43 -9.63 -18.81
N ARG A 232 -23.67 -8.67 -19.34
CA ARG A 232 -22.35 -8.94 -19.93
C ARG A 232 -21.34 -9.41 -18.89
N ILE A 233 -21.25 -8.75 -17.73
CA ILE A 233 -20.35 -9.19 -16.66
C ILE A 233 -20.74 -10.58 -16.16
N THR A 234 -22.04 -10.81 -15.95
CA THR A 234 -22.55 -12.10 -15.47
C THR A 234 -22.22 -13.23 -16.44
N ASP A 235 -22.35 -13.00 -17.75
CA ASP A 235 -22.03 -14.01 -18.76
C ASP A 235 -20.53 -14.22 -18.94
N TRP A 236 -19.71 -13.19 -18.74
CA TRP A 236 -18.26 -13.32 -18.65
C TRP A 236 -17.84 -14.16 -17.44
N GLN A 237 -18.34 -13.87 -16.23
CA GLN A 237 -18.03 -14.64 -15.02
C GLN A 237 -18.39 -16.13 -15.15
N LYS A 238 -19.53 -16.46 -15.78
CA LYS A 238 -19.92 -17.86 -16.06
C LYS A 238 -18.93 -18.60 -16.97
N ARG A 239 -18.23 -17.88 -17.86
CA ARG A 239 -17.26 -18.46 -18.80
C ARG A 239 -15.88 -18.62 -18.16
N VAL A 240 -15.48 -17.69 -17.30
CA VAL A 240 -14.16 -17.64 -16.65
C VAL A 240 -14.06 -18.54 -15.41
N GLN A 241 -15.17 -18.95 -14.79
CA GLN A 241 -15.20 -19.86 -13.63
C GLN A 241 -14.61 -21.29 -13.85
N SER A 242 -13.88 -21.55 -14.96
CA SER A 242 -13.08 -22.77 -15.12
C SER A 242 -11.72 -22.61 -14.41
N PRO A 243 -11.41 -23.36 -13.34
CA PRO A 243 -10.22 -23.14 -12.48
C PRO A 243 -8.84 -23.33 -13.13
N GLU A 244 -8.77 -23.59 -14.44
CA GLU A 244 -7.52 -23.92 -15.14
C GLU A 244 -6.91 -22.73 -15.89
N ASP A 245 -7.67 -21.66 -16.12
CA ASP A 245 -7.22 -20.51 -16.88
C ASP A 245 -6.71 -19.44 -15.91
N GLY A 246 -5.39 -19.27 -15.84
CA GLY A 246 -4.70 -18.31 -14.97
C GLY A 246 -4.96 -16.85 -15.35
N GLY A 247 -6.22 -16.42 -15.26
CA GLY A 247 -6.63 -15.03 -15.42
C GLY A 247 -5.96 -14.11 -14.38
N SER A 248 -5.85 -12.83 -14.71
CA SER A 248 -5.43 -11.81 -13.76
C SER A 248 -6.52 -11.70 -12.68
N TYR A 249 -6.17 -12.13 -11.46
CA TYR A 249 -7.04 -12.08 -10.28
C TYR A 249 -7.66 -10.69 -10.06
N ASP A 250 -6.92 -9.63 -10.41
CA ASP A 250 -7.36 -8.24 -10.30
C ASP A 250 -8.60 -7.92 -11.16
N ILE A 251 -8.60 -8.31 -12.43
CA ILE A 251 -9.71 -7.99 -13.36
C ILE A 251 -11.01 -8.68 -12.92
N GLU A 252 -10.94 -9.92 -12.43
CA GLU A 252 -12.09 -10.65 -11.91
C GLU A 252 -12.71 -9.92 -10.70
N GLU A 253 -11.87 -9.45 -9.78
CA GLU A 253 -12.31 -8.69 -8.60
C GLU A 253 -12.92 -7.34 -8.99
N ARG A 254 -12.30 -6.59 -9.92
CA ARG A 254 -12.84 -5.32 -10.43
C ARG A 254 -14.22 -5.50 -11.08
N LEU A 255 -14.36 -6.47 -11.97
CA LEU A 255 -15.64 -6.76 -12.63
C LEU A 255 -16.69 -7.26 -11.64
N ALA A 256 -16.31 -8.07 -10.65
CA ALA A 256 -17.22 -8.49 -9.58
C ALA A 256 -17.67 -7.30 -8.71
N SER A 257 -16.75 -6.39 -8.40
CA SER A 257 -17.06 -5.17 -7.66
C SER A 257 -18.05 -4.29 -8.42
N MET A 258 -17.76 -4.04 -9.71
CA MET A 258 -18.65 -3.28 -10.58
C MET A 258 -20.03 -3.92 -10.73
N LEU A 259 -20.11 -5.25 -10.84
CA LEU A 259 -21.39 -5.96 -10.88
C LEU A 259 -22.22 -5.74 -9.61
N GLU A 260 -21.60 -5.82 -8.43
CA GLU A 260 -22.30 -5.58 -7.16
C GLU A 260 -22.74 -4.12 -7.01
N GLN A 261 -21.94 -3.16 -7.50
CA GLN A 261 -22.35 -1.76 -7.58
C GLN A 261 -23.55 -1.57 -8.52
N LEU A 262 -23.50 -2.12 -9.73
CA LEU A 262 -24.56 -1.99 -10.73
C LEU A 262 -25.90 -2.60 -10.29
N LYS A 263 -25.88 -3.67 -9.48
CA LYS A 263 -27.10 -4.25 -8.91
C LYS A 263 -27.80 -3.35 -7.88
N LYS A 264 -27.10 -2.37 -7.30
CA LYS A 264 -27.63 -1.47 -6.27
C LYS A 264 -28.24 -0.19 -6.86
N ILE A 265 -27.87 0.17 -8.09
CA ILE A 265 -28.31 1.42 -8.71
C ILE A 265 -29.59 1.21 -9.53
N ASP A 266 -30.43 2.25 -9.60
CA ASP A 266 -31.61 2.24 -10.44
C ASP A 266 -31.21 2.36 -11.92
N ALA A 267 -31.98 1.75 -12.83
CA ALA A 267 -31.72 1.82 -14.27
C ALA A 267 -31.71 3.26 -14.83
N SER A 268 -32.35 4.22 -14.14
CA SER A 268 -32.40 5.63 -14.52
C SER A 268 -31.55 6.54 -13.62
N PHE A 269 -30.44 6.02 -13.08
CA PHE A 269 -29.58 6.83 -12.23
C PHE A 269 -28.87 7.95 -13.01
N SER A 270 -28.32 8.92 -12.29
CA SER A 270 -27.42 9.95 -12.79
C SER A 270 -26.12 9.89 -12.02
N TYR A 271 -25.00 10.13 -12.68
CA TYR A 271 -23.71 10.19 -12.01
C TYR A 271 -23.65 11.34 -11.02
N GLY A 272 -22.91 11.12 -9.93
CA GLY A 272 -22.49 12.18 -9.02
C GLY A 272 -21.11 12.73 -9.38
N THR A 273 -20.71 13.73 -8.62
CA THR A 273 -19.35 14.29 -8.63
C THR A 273 -18.84 14.31 -7.21
N VAL A 274 -17.58 13.95 -7.00
CA VAL A 274 -16.91 14.09 -5.70
C VAL A 274 -15.73 15.03 -5.88
N SER A 275 -15.64 16.08 -5.08
CA SER A 275 -14.56 17.06 -5.17
C SER A 275 -14.16 17.54 -3.79
N GLY A 276 -12.99 18.18 -3.70
CA GLY A 276 -12.52 18.76 -2.45
C GLY A 276 -11.14 19.38 -2.59
N VAL A 277 -10.62 19.89 -1.48
CA VAL A 277 -9.27 20.44 -1.38
C VAL A 277 -8.45 19.63 -0.37
N ILE A 278 -7.20 19.33 -0.72
CA ILE A 278 -6.20 18.82 0.22
C ILE A 278 -5.32 19.99 0.66
N ALA A 279 -5.31 20.27 1.96
CA ALA A 279 -4.48 21.30 2.56
C ALA A 279 -3.94 20.85 3.92
N ASN A 280 -2.87 21.47 4.39
CA ASN A 280 -2.50 21.35 5.80
C ASN A 280 -3.40 22.23 6.69
N GLU A 281 -3.33 22.05 8.01
CA GLU A 281 -4.15 22.80 8.97
C GLU A 281 -3.88 24.32 8.98
N ASN A 282 -2.78 24.77 8.37
CA ASN A 282 -2.48 26.19 8.15
C ASN A 282 -3.17 26.76 6.89
N GLY A 283 -3.84 25.91 6.10
CA GLY A 283 -4.49 26.26 4.85
C GLY A 283 -3.56 26.30 3.64
N GLU A 284 -2.33 25.79 3.76
CA GLU A 284 -1.44 25.65 2.61
C GLU A 284 -1.87 24.44 1.77
N PRO A 285 -2.09 24.61 0.46
CA PRO A 285 -2.55 23.52 -0.40
C PRO A 285 -1.46 22.47 -0.58
N ILE A 286 -1.86 21.19 -0.61
CA ILE A 286 -0.99 20.09 -0.99
C ILE A 286 -1.11 19.90 -2.50
N ILE A 287 -0.05 20.26 -3.23
CA ILE A 287 -0.03 20.28 -4.70
C ILE A 287 0.55 18.97 -5.22
N GLY A 288 -0.09 18.35 -6.21
CA GLY A 288 0.41 17.14 -6.85
C GLY A 288 0.26 15.86 -6.02
N ALA A 289 -0.52 15.89 -4.93
CA ALA A 289 -1.01 14.69 -4.26
C ALA A 289 -1.96 13.91 -5.19
N GLU A 290 -1.85 12.58 -5.15
CA GLU A 290 -2.82 11.70 -5.82
C GLU A 290 -3.99 11.42 -4.90
N VAL A 291 -5.19 11.34 -5.46
CA VAL A 291 -6.42 11.11 -4.72
C VAL A 291 -7.18 9.97 -5.39
N TYR A 292 -7.68 9.04 -4.59
CA TYR A 292 -8.38 7.85 -5.05
C TYR A 292 -9.74 7.75 -4.37
N LEU A 293 -10.79 7.44 -5.13
CA LEU A 293 -12.11 7.18 -4.58
C LEU A 293 -12.45 5.70 -4.75
N ARG A 294 -12.39 4.94 -3.65
CA ARG A 294 -12.39 3.47 -3.69
C ARG A 294 -13.68 2.89 -3.14
N THR A 295 -14.19 1.83 -3.77
CA THR A 295 -15.35 1.10 -3.26
C THR A 295 -14.99 0.32 -1.99
N GLU A 296 -15.99 -0.15 -1.25
CA GLU A 296 -15.78 -0.98 -0.06
C GLU A 296 -14.92 -2.22 -0.33
N GLN A 297 -15.10 -2.87 -1.49
CA GLN A 297 -14.36 -4.08 -1.85
C GLN A 297 -12.88 -3.79 -2.13
N GLN A 298 -12.56 -2.61 -2.66
CA GLN A 298 -11.18 -2.22 -2.95
C GLN A 298 -10.47 -1.61 -1.73
N SER A 299 -11.24 -1.08 -0.77
CA SER A 299 -10.70 -0.34 0.39
C SER A 299 -9.72 -1.12 1.27
N SER A 300 -9.74 -2.46 1.26
CA SER A 300 -8.85 -3.32 2.05
C SER A 300 -7.57 -3.75 1.35
N HIS A 301 -7.40 -3.43 0.06
CA HIS A 301 -6.23 -3.81 -0.73
C HIS A 301 -5.29 -2.63 -0.94
N SER A 302 -4.02 -2.92 -1.26
CA SER A 302 -3.05 -1.92 -1.68
C SER A 302 -3.58 -1.07 -2.83
N ILE A 303 -3.20 0.20 -2.86
CA ILE A 303 -3.53 1.10 -3.97
C ILE A 303 -2.58 0.81 -5.12
N HIS A 304 -3.15 0.60 -6.30
CA HIS A 304 -2.45 0.36 -7.55
C HIS A 304 -2.86 1.47 -8.53
N PRO A 305 -2.11 2.59 -8.61
CA PRO A 305 -2.55 3.79 -9.31
C PRO A 305 -3.04 3.58 -10.75
N GLU A 306 -2.50 2.56 -11.42
CA GLU A 306 -2.87 2.13 -12.78
C GLU A 306 -4.20 1.39 -12.89
N SER A 307 -4.72 0.84 -11.79
CA SER A 307 -5.99 0.08 -11.76
C SER A 307 -7.11 0.76 -10.96
N GLU A 308 -6.83 1.89 -10.31
CA GLU A 308 -7.85 2.66 -9.60
C GLU A 308 -8.73 3.46 -10.58
N LYS A 309 -10.01 3.08 -10.68
CA LYS A 309 -11.00 3.72 -11.58
C LYS A 309 -11.12 5.23 -11.36
N TYR A 310 -11.26 5.65 -10.11
CA TYR A 310 -11.42 7.05 -9.76
C TYR A 310 -10.09 7.54 -9.18
N ARG A 311 -9.27 8.15 -10.04
CA ARG A 311 -7.99 8.75 -9.69
C ARG A 311 -7.98 10.22 -10.12
N ALA A 312 -7.47 11.08 -9.25
CA ALA A 312 -7.29 12.51 -9.52
C ALA A 312 -5.94 12.97 -8.95
N ILE A 313 -5.40 14.07 -9.49
CA ILE A 313 -4.20 14.72 -8.98
C ILE A 313 -4.59 16.14 -8.58
N THR A 314 -4.17 16.54 -7.38
CA THR A 314 -4.45 17.88 -6.86
C THR A 314 -3.74 18.98 -7.66
N ASP A 315 -4.46 20.05 -7.95
CA ASP A 315 -3.93 21.20 -8.67
C ASP A 315 -3.09 22.14 -7.77
N HIS A 316 -2.72 23.31 -8.30
CA HIS A 316 -1.98 24.35 -7.57
C HIS A 316 -2.72 24.96 -6.36
N ASN A 317 -4.02 24.73 -6.23
CA ASN A 317 -4.84 25.10 -5.07
C ASN A 317 -5.15 23.90 -4.17
N GLY A 318 -4.56 22.72 -4.44
CA GLY A 318 -4.85 21.49 -3.73
C GLY A 318 -6.19 20.86 -4.12
N PHE A 319 -6.85 21.36 -5.16
CA PHE A 319 -8.19 20.93 -5.55
C PHE A 319 -8.14 19.63 -6.36
N TYR A 320 -9.06 18.71 -6.09
CA TYR A 320 -9.30 17.50 -6.87
C TYR A 320 -10.78 17.33 -7.19
N GLN A 321 -11.07 16.59 -8.26
CA GLN A 321 -12.43 16.26 -8.67
C GLN A 321 -12.49 14.90 -9.35
N PHE A 322 -13.51 14.13 -9.02
CA PHE A 322 -13.94 12.92 -9.71
C PHE A 322 -15.29 13.19 -10.35
N ASP A 323 -15.34 13.13 -11.67
CA ASP A 323 -16.58 13.20 -12.44
C ASP A 323 -17.14 11.80 -12.69
N HIS A 324 -18.40 11.76 -13.13
CA HIS A 324 -19.06 10.51 -13.53
C HIS A 324 -19.03 9.41 -12.45
N VAL A 325 -19.19 9.79 -11.17
CA VAL A 325 -19.14 8.84 -10.05
C VAL A 325 -20.46 8.08 -9.95
N VAL A 326 -20.39 6.76 -10.09
CA VAL A 326 -21.56 5.88 -9.93
C VAL A 326 -22.05 5.93 -8.47
N PRO A 327 -23.38 5.97 -8.20
CA PRO A 327 -23.89 5.99 -6.84
C PRO A 327 -23.47 4.77 -6.01
N ASP A 328 -22.75 4.99 -4.91
CA ASP A 328 -22.35 3.97 -3.92
C ASP A 328 -21.78 4.61 -2.64
N SER A 329 -21.20 3.79 -1.77
CA SER A 329 -20.39 4.21 -0.64
C SER A 329 -18.89 4.00 -0.93
N TYR A 330 -18.11 5.05 -0.73
CA TYR A 330 -16.69 5.10 -1.06
C TYR A 330 -15.82 5.43 0.15
N GLN A 331 -14.52 5.12 0.06
CA GLN A 331 -13.48 5.66 0.92
C GLN A 331 -12.50 6.45 0.07
N LEU A 332 -12.06 7.59 0.60
CA LEU A 332 -11.01 8.39 -0.04
C LEU A 332 -9.64 7.82 0.37
N GLY A 333 -8.74 7.67 -0.60
CA GLY A 333 -7.32 7.45 -0.39
C GLY A 333 -6.52 8.63 -0.91
N VAL A 334 -5.36 8.89 -0.32
CA VAL A 334 -4.41 9.92 -0.76
C VAL A 334 -3.01 9.32 -0.92
N GLY A 335 -2.35 9.62 -2.03
CA GLY A 335 -0.95 9.36 -2.29
C GLY A 335 -0.15 10.65 -2.12
N LEU A 336 0.84 10.64 -1.23
CA LEU A 336 1.63 11.78 -0.81
C LEU A 336 3.13 11.49 -0.94
N ASP A 337 3.89 12.51 -1.31
CA ASP A 337 5.34 12.50 -1.19
C ASP A 337 5.74 12.75 0.28
N PHE A 338 6.92 12.30 0.66
CA PHE A 338 7.41 12.44 2.03
C PHE A 338 7.44 13.89 2.51
N GLU A 339 7.82 14.84 1.67
CA GLU A 339 7.83 16.27 1.99
C GLU A 339 6.43 16.84 2.23
N GLN A 340 5.38 16.21 1.69
CA GLN A 340 4.00 16.66 1.84
C GLN A 340 3.39 16.20 3.17
N ILE A 341 3.87 15.08 3.74
CA ILE A 341 3.30 14.47 4.95
C ILE A 341 4.22 14.54 6.17
N ASP A 342 5.49 14.93 6.02
CA ASP A 342 6.45 15.04 7.12
C ASP A 342 5.95 15.98 8.23
N GLY A 343 5.79 15.43 9.43
CA GLY A 343 5.27 16.16 10.58
C GLY A 343 3.75 16.33 10.62
N TYR A 344 3.03 15.68 9.71
CA TYR A 344 1.56 15.70 9.65
C TYR A 344 0.95 14.30 9.75
N SER A 345 -0.35 14.28 10.02
CA SER A 345 -1.22 13.11 9.99
C SER A 345 -2.54 13.48 9.32
N TRP A 346 -3.26 12.49 8.79
CA TRP A 346 -4.63 12.66 8.35
C TRP A 346 -5.58 11.99 9.36
N PRO A 347 -6.25 12.77 10.24
CA PRO A 347 -7.14 12.23 11.26
C PRO A 347 -8.48 11.84 10.62
N VAL A 348 -8.56 10.59 10.15
CA VAL A 348 -9.76 10.04 9.53
C VAL A 348 -10.18 8.76 10.26
N ALA A 349 -11.50 8.60 10.47
CA ALA A 349 -12.02 7.40 11.13
C ALA A 349 -11.97 6.21 10.17
N ILE A 350 -11.65 5.01 10.67
CA ILE A 350 -11.47 3.79 9.85
C ILE A 350 -12.71 3.42 9.03
N ASP A 351 -13.89 3.75 9.54
CA ASP A 351 -15.20 3.51 8.93
C ASP A 351 -15.77 4.75 8.22
N GLU A 352 -14.98 5.83 8.11
CA GLU A 352 -15.41 7.02 7.40
C GLU A 352 -15.64 6.70 5.93
N ARG A 353 -16.82 7.09 5.43
CA ARG A 353 -17.28 6.79 4.08
C ARG A 353 -17.98 7.99 3.45
N ILE A 354 -17.70 8.19 2.17
CA ILE A 354 -18.34 9.16 1.30
C ILE A 354 -19.50 8.46 0.61
N LYS A 355 -20.73 8.88 0.91
CA LYS A 355 -21.91 8.35 0.24
C LYS A 355 -22.23 9.25 -0.95
N VAL A 356 -22.27 8.68 -2.15
CA VAL A 356 -22.64 9.37 -3.39
C VAL A 356 -23.99 8.86 -3.85
N SER A 357 -24.99 9.74 -3.88
CA SER A 357 -26.32 9.43 -4.41
C SER A 357 -26.42 9.81 -5.90
N SER A 358 -27.48 9.35 -6.56
CA SER A 358 -27.74 9.68 -7.96
C SER A 358 -27.82 11.19 -8.21
N GLY A 359 -26.91 11.73 -9.03
CA GLY A 359 -26.85 13.16 -9.38
C GLY A 359 -26.32 14.07 -8.27
N GLU A 360 -25.72 13.50 -7.21
CA GLU A 360 -25.23 14.27 -6.06
C GLU A 360 -23.83 14.83 -6.31
N GLU A 361 -23.64 16.11 -6.00
CA GLU A 361 -22.33 16.74 -5.88
C GLU A 361 -21.91 16.66 -4.40
N VAL A 362 -20.80 15.98 -4.13
CA VAL A 362 -20.25 15.80 -2.78
C VAL A 362 -18.95 16.57 -2.65
N ASP A 363 -18.91 17.43 -1.64
CA ASP A 363 -17.71 18.16 -1.21
C ASP A 363 -17.07 17.43 -0.02
N TYR A 364 -15.81 17.05 -0.15
CA TYR A 364 -15.05 16.34 0.87
C TYR A 364 -13.61 16.86 0.93
N ASP A 365 -13.32 17.75 1.87
CA ASP A 365 -11.97 18.27 2.08
C ASP A 365 -11.09 17.31 2.91
N VAL A 366 -9.79 17.30 2.61
CA VAL A 366 -8.77 16.60 3.41
C VAL A 366 -7.88 17.64 4.08
N THR A 367 -7.83 17.59 5.42
CA THR A 367 -6.92 18.43 6.20
C THR A 367 -5.82 17.59 6.84
N LEU A 368 -4.57 17.85 6.47
CA LEU A 368 -3.40 17.30 7.13
C LEU A 368 -3.11 18.10 8.41
N VAL A 369 -3.08 17.42 9.55
CA VAL A 369 -2.97 18.01 10.87
C VAL A 369 -1.61 17.68 11.47
N GLN A 370 -0.90 18.68 12.00
CA GLN A 370 0.45 18.51 12.54
C GLN A 370 0.46 17.48 13.67
N LEU A 371 1.52 16.68 13.75
CA LEU A 371 1.66 15.67 14.80
C LEU A 371 1.72 16.32 16.19
N LEU A 372 1.09 15.65 17.15
CA LEU A 372 1.20 16.06 18.55
C LEU A 372 2.61 15.77 19.08
N GLU A 373 3.20 16.76 19.74
CA GLU A 373 4.52 16.67 20.34
C GLU A 373 4.49 15.81 21.61
N VAL A 374 5.42 14.85 21.71
CA VAL A 374 5.56 13.93 22.85
C VAL A 374 6.76 14.34 23.69
N ASN A 375 6.65 14.23 25.01
CA ASN A 375 7.70 14.65 25.94
C ASN A 375 8.41 13.46 26.61
N HIS A 376 7.66 12.44 27.04
CA HIS A 376 8.21 11.30 27.78
C HIS A 376 7.29 10.07 27.73
N PRO A 377 7.81 8.83 27.63
CA PRO A 377 9.21 8.45 27.40
C PRO A 377 9.64 8.62 25.93
N VAL A 378 10.88 9.03 25.70
CA VAL A 378 11.45 9.18 24.35
C VAL A 378 12.88 8.64 24.30
N ASN A 379 13.38 8.40 23.09
CA ASN A 379 14.79 8.06 22.81
C ASN A 379 15.31 6.83 23.56
N ASP A 380 14.54 5.74 23.50
CA ASP A 380 14.86 4.45 24.11
C ASP A 380 15.06 4.54 25.63
N HIS A 381 14.24 5.36 26.29
CA HIS A 381 14.23 5.47 27.75
C HIS A 381 14.11 4.08 28.40
N VAL A 382 15.02 3.77 29.33
CA VAL A 382 15.04 2.48 30.03
C VAL A 382 14.29 2.61 31.35
N PHE A 383 13.19 1.90 31.46
CA PHE A 383 12.32 1.94 32.61
C PHE A 383 12.50 0.70 33.51
N THR A 384 12.68 0.92 34.82
CA THR A 384 12.83 -0.14 35.83
C THR A 384 11.86 -0.01 37.01
N GLY A 385 10.98 1.00 36.99
CA GLY A 385 10.00 1.25 38.06
C GLY A 385 8.76 0.37 37.95
N ASN A 386 7.76 0.64 38.79
CA ASN A 386 6.44 -0.02 38.72
C ASN A 386 5.35 0.84 38.07
N GLU A 387 5.57 2.16 37.95
CA GLU A 387 4.66 3.11 37.31
C GLU A 387 5.44 3.92 36.27
N MET A 388 4.92 4.00 35.05
CA MET A 388 5.49 4.75 33.94
C MET A 388 4.63 5.97 33.65
N GLU A 389 5.26 7.13 33.65
CA GLU A 389 4.64 8.38 33.24
C GLU A 389 4.76 8.52 31.72
N PHE A 390 3.64 8.87 31.08
CA PHE A 390 3.57 9.28 29.68
C PHE A 390 3.12 10.74 29.65
N SER A 391 3.81 11.59 28.90
CA SER A 391 3.46 13.01 28.79
C SER A 391 3.70 13.57 27.40
N TRP A 392 2.84 14.51 27.01
CA TRP A 392 2.82 15.14 25.69
C TRP A 392 2.39 16.60 25.79
N LYS A 393 2.40 17.31 24.68
CA LYS A 393 1.91 18.68 24.60
C LYS A 393 0.39 18.70 24.52
N GLU A 394 -0.23 19.59 25.30
CA GLU A 394 -1.69 19.75 25.29
C GLU A 394 -2.24 20.14 23.90
N ASP A 395 -3.24 19.39 23.44
CA ASP A 395 -4.15 19.83 22.39
C ASP A 395 -5.38 20.48 23.03
N ARG A 396 -5.51 21.79 22.88
CA ARG A 396 -6.59 22.58 23.49
C ARG A 396 -7.97 22.31 22.91
N THR A 397 -8.05 21.59 21.80
CA THR A 397 -9.30 21.22 21.16
C THR A 397 -9.79 19.84 21.58
N ALA A 398 -8.94 19.06 22.26
CA ALA A 398 -9.26 17.72 22.73
C ALA A 398 -10.24 17.75 23.91
N ALA A 399 -11.24 16.87 23.87
CA ALA A 399 -12.06 16.56 25.03
C ALA A 399 -11.37 15.54 25.94
N SER A 400 -10.64 14.59 25.35
CA SER A 400 -9.81 13.62 26.07
C SER A 400 -8.73 13.04 25.15
N TYR A 401 -7.88 12.18 25.70
CA TYR A 401 -6.82 11.47 24.98
C TYR A 401 -6.94 9.95 25.15
N GLN A 402 -6.39 9.23 24.16
CA GLN A 402 -6.16 7.79 24.18
C GLN A 402 -4.65 7.53 24.07
N LEU A 403 -4.12 6.66 24.93
CA LEU A 403 -2.73 6.23 24.93
C LEU A 403 -2.62 4.87 24.25
N ALA A 404 -1.81 4.80 23.20
CA ALA A 404 -1.51 3.59 22.45
C ALA A 404 -0.06 3.17 22.66
N VAL A 405 0.20 1.87 22.83
CA VAL A 405 1.54 1.31 22.94
C VAL A 405 1.72 0.20 21.92
N THR A 406 2.87 0.19 21.25
CA THR A 406 3.24 -0.72 20.17
C THR A 406 4.37 -1.63 20.61
N THR A 407 4.17 -2.93 20.37
CA THR A 407 5.21 -3.97 20.52
C THR A 407 5.71 -4.40 19.15
N TYR A 408 7.03 -4.48 18.99
CA TYR A 408 7.68 -4.94 17.77
C TYR A 408 8.16 -6.39 17.90
N PHE A 409 8.06 -7.15 16.82
CA PHE A 409 8.55 -8.52 16.71
C PHE A 409 9.08 -8.80 15.30
N ASP A 410 9.69 -9.97 15.11
CA ASP A 410 10.22 -10.34 13.80
C ASP A 410 9.10 -10.45 12.76
N GLY A 411 9.15 -9.57 11.74
CA GLY A 411 8.17 -9.49 10.67
C GLY A 411 6.94 -8.60 10.95
N GLY A 412 6.88 -7.85 12.06
CA GLY A 412 5.76 -6.94 12.27
C GLY A 412 5.71 -6.22 13.62
N SER A 413 4.58 -5.57 13.88
CA SER A 413 4.27 -4.92 15.14
C SER A 413 2.79 -5.02 15.46
N ILE A 414 2.44 -4.92 16.74
CA ILE A 414 1.06 -4.85 17.22
C ILE A 414 0.90 -3.66 18.15
N THR A 415 -0.20 -2.93 18.02
CA THR A 415 -0.52 -1.76 18.83
C THR A 415 -1.78 -2.00 19.65
N HIS A 416 -1.77 -1.59 20.90
CA HIS A 416 -2.91 -1.64 21.81
C HIS A 416 -3.20 -0.25 22.38
N ILE A 417 -4.48 0.14 22.44
CA ILE A 417 -4.90 1.25 23.29
C ILE A 417 -4.86 0.76 24.74
N VAL A 418 -3.94 1.29 25.54
CA VAL A 418 -3.73 0.87 26.93
C VAL A 418 -4.54 1.69 27.92
N LYS A 419 -4.98 2.89 27.53
CA LYS A 419 -5.84 3.75 28.35
C LYS A 419 -6.59 4.77 27.49
N GLU A 420 -7.85 5.01 27.82
CA GLU A 420 -8.72 5.99 27.17
C GLU A 420 -9.28 7.00 28.19
N GLY A 421 -9.90 8.07 27.69
CA GLY A 421 -10.57 9.06 28.53
C GLY A 421 -9.61 9.86 29.42
N ILE A 422 -8.36 10.03 28.99
CA ILE A 422 -7.36 10.79 29.74
C ILE A 422 -7.68 12.27 29.56
N GLU A 423 -7.90 13.01 30.65
CA GLU A 423 -8.27 14.44 30.57
C GLU A 423 -7.07 15.39 30.60
N GLN A 424 -5.90 14.92 31.05
CA GLN A 424 -4.68 15.71 31.18
C GLN A 424 -3.65 15.28 30.12
N PRO A 425 -2.70 16.15 29.72
CA PRO A 425 -1.66 15.80 28.75
C PRO A 425 -0.53 14.94 29.35
N GLU A 426 -0.85 14.24 30.43
CA GLU A 426 0.04 13.33 31.15
C GLU A 426 -0.79 12.20 31.78
N VAL A 427 -0.20 11.02 31.88
CA VAL A 427 -0.82 9.88 32.55
C VAL A 427 0.22 8.94 33.12
N GLU A 428 -0.02 8.44 34.32
CA GLU A 428 0.74 7.33 34.90
C GLU A 428 0.01 6.01 34.62
N ILE A 429 0.77 5.01 34.15
CA ILE A 429 0.32 3.64 33.91
C ILE A 429 1.14 2.69 34.76
N SER A 430 0.48 1.80 35.50
CA SER A 430 1.19 0.76 36.23
C SER A 430 1.71 -0.31 35.28
N ILE A 431 2.85 -0.92 35.62
CA ILE A 431 3.41 -2.02 34.83
C ILE A 431 2.47 -3.24 34.79
N GLU A 432 1.71 -3.42 35.86
CA GLU A 432 0.67 -4.43 35.97
C GLU A 432 -0.40 -4.18 34.88
N ASP A 433 -0.95 -2.97 34.79
CA ASP A 433 -1.94 -2.64 33.75
C ASP A 433 -1.43 -2.91 32.34
N LEU A 434 -0.15 -2.60 32.05
CA LEU A 434 0.44 -2.94 30.75
C LEU A 434 0.44 -4.45 30.51
N TYR A 435 0.93 -5.27 31.46
CA TYR A 435 0.97 -6.72 31.30
C TYR A 435 -0.41 -7.35 31.04
N HIS A 436 -1.46 -6.80 31.64
CA HIS A 436 -2.84 -7.26 31.43
C HIS A 436 -3.47 -6.74 30.14
N SER A 437 -3.10 -5.53 29.67
CA SER A 437 -3.69 -4.89 28.47
C SER A 437 -3.50 -5.65 27.16
N ALA A 438 -2.46 -6.47 27.05
CA ALA A 438 -2.14 -7.26 25.83
C ALA A 438 -2.58 -8.73 25.94
N PHE A 439 -3.68 -8.99 26.65
CA PHE A 439 -4.25 -10.33 26.79
C PHE A 439 -5.61 -10.40 26.08
N TYR A 440 -5.67 -11.22 25.03
CA TYR A 440 -6.91 -11.59 24.37
C TYR A 440 -6.87 -13.09 24.08
N VAL A 441 -7.99 -13.77 24.30
CA VAL A 441 -8.18 -15.20 24.07
C VAL A 441 -9.58 -15.38 23.51
N SER A 442 -9.73 -16.10 22.40
CA SER A 442 -11.03 -16.43 21.82
C SER A 442 -11.47 -17.85 22.19
N PHE A 443 -12.69 -17.95 22.76
CA PHE A 443 -13.35 -19.23 23.01
C PHE A 443 -14.19 -19.72 21.82
N ALA A 444 -14.38 -18.90 20.79
CA ALA A 444 -15.14 -19.24 19.60
C ALA A 444 -14.43 -20.27 18.72
N GLU A 445 -15.20 -21.03 17.95
CA GLU A 445 -14.64 -21.93 16.95
C GLU A 445 -14.09 -21.14 15.76
N PRO A 446 -12.79 -21.26 15.43
CA PRO A 446 -12.24 -20.58 14.28
C PRO A 446 -12.87 -21.16 13.00
N LYS A 447 -13.48 -20.29 12.18
CA LYS A 447 -14.08 -20.69 10.89
C LYS A 447 -13.05 -21.19 9.88
N GLU A 448 -11.78 -20.82 10.06
CA GLU A 448 -10.66 -21.20 9.20
C GLU A 448 -9.42 -21.53 10.05
N ARG A 449 -8.69 -22.58 9.66
CA ARG A 449 -7.42 -22.95 10.31
C ARG A 449 -6.30 -22.07 9.80
N TYR A 450 -6.16 -20.88 10.37
CA TYR A 450 -4.91 -20.16 10.26
C TYR A 450 -3.90 -20.84 11.18
N SER A 451 -2.91 -21.51 10.59
CA SER A 451 -1.67 -21.82 11.29
C SER A 451 -0.92 -20.50 11.48
N SER A 452 -1.37 -19.65 12.41
CA SER A 452 -0.63 -18.46 12.77
C SER A 452 0.75 -18.92 13.24
N MET A 453 1.81 -18.36 12.64
CA MET A 453 3.15 -18.60 13.16
C MET A 453 3.17 -18.03 14.58
N LEU A 454 3.46 -18.86 15.57
CA LEU A 454 3.67 -18.36 16.92
C LEU A 454 4.91 -17.45 16.91
N HIS A 455 4.72 -16.16 17.14
CA HIS A 455 5.79 -15.19 17.37
C HIS A 455 6.00 -15.05 18.88
N PRO A 456 7.04 -15.68 19.48
CA PRO A 456 7.26 -15.67 20.93
C PRO A 456 7.29 -14.27 21.56
N GLU A 457 7.86 -13.30 20.86
CA GLU A 457 7.98 -11.91 21.26
C GLU A 457 6.59 -11.25 21.38
N GLN A 458 5.70 -11.50 20.41
CA GLN A 458 4.32 -11.05 20.44
C GLN A 458 3.56 -11.63 21.63
N GLN A 459 3.81 -12.91 21.95
CA GLN A 459 3.13 -13.59 23.08
C GLN A 459 3.54 -12.99 24.42
N LEU A 460 4.83 -12.75 24.61
CA LEU A 460 5.36 -12.09 25.81
C LEU A 460 4.90 -10.63 25.90
N SER A 461 4.69 -9.95 24.78
CA SER A 461 4.26 -8.55 24.72
C SER A 461 5.13 -7.67 25.64
N TYR A 462 4.53 -6.84 26.49
CA TYR A 462 5.22 -5.97 27.43
C TYR A 462 6.04 -6.73 28.49
N ALA A 463 5.78 -8.02 28.76
CA ALA A 463 6.62 -8.82 29.66
C ALA A 463 7.98 -9.21 29.02
N HIS A 464 8.18 -8.94 27.72
CA HIS A 464 9.45 -9.16 27.05
C HIS A 464 10.48 -8.11 27.47
N SER A 465 11.24 -8.37 28.53
CA SER A 465 12.24 -7.42 29.05
C SER A 465 13.38 -7.09 28.08
N GLU A 466 13.57 -7.85 27.00
CA GLU A 466 14.55 -7.54 25.94
C GLU A 466 13.90 -6.85 24.72
N GLY A 467 12.60 -6.56 24.80
CA GLY A 467 11.84 -5.89 23.76
C GLY A 467 12.09 -4.39 23.70
N ARG A 468 11.83 -3.83 22.52
CA ARG A 468 11.72 -2.39 22.28
C ARG A 468 10.25 -2.09 22.02
N PHE A 469 9.76 -1.01 22.63
CA PHE A 469 8.37 -0.59 22.52
C PHE A 469 8.32 0.85 22.03
N SER A 470 7.24 1.22 21.36
CA SER A 470 6.92 2.62 21.09
C SER A 470 5.54 2.95 21.61
N TRP A 471 5.21 4.23 21.68
CA TRP A 471 3.88 4.68 22.07
C TRP A 471 3.49 5.90 21.28
N TYR A 472 2.19 6.19 21.27
CA TYR A 472 1.66 7.43 20.76
C TYR A 472 0.37 7.77 21.46
N VAL A 473 -0.06 9.01 21.31
CA VAL A 473 -1.31 9.52 21.86
C VAL A 473 -2.21 10.00 20.74
N ILE A 474 -3.50 9.74 20.89
CA ILE A 474 -4.56 10.26 20.03
C ILE A 474 -5.39 11.22 20.87
N SER A 475 -5.61 12.43 20.37
CA SER A 475 -6.60 13.36 20.92
C SER A 475 -7.94 13.16 20.23
N VAL A 476 -9.01 13.16 21.03
CA VAL A 476 -10.37 12.93 20.53
C VAL A 476 -11.33 14.02 20.98
N ASP A 477 -12.37 14.27 20.18
CA ASP A 477 -13.45 15.21 20.49
C ASP A 477 -14.47 14.61 21.49
N GLU A 478 -15.52 15.38 21.83
CA GLU A 478 -16.58 14.94 22.75
C GLU A 478 -17.35 13.70 22.26
N LYS A 479 -17.24 13.35 20.98
CA LYS A 479 -17.88 12.19 20.35
C LYS A 479 -16.91 11.01 20.20
N GLY A 480 -15.66 11.16 20.64
CA GLY A 480 -14.60 10.17 20.45
C GLY A 480 -14.03 10.14 19.03
N LYS A 481 -14.32 11.14 18.18
CA LYS A 481 -13.67 11.26 16.86
C LYS A 481 -12.26 11.78 17.06
N GLU A 482 -11.30 11.16 16.38
CA GLU A 482 -9.93 11.64 16.36
C GLU A 482 -9.82 13.07 15.79
N ILE A 483 -9.01 13.89 16.46
CA ILE A 483 -8.66 15.24 16.03
C ILE A 483 -7.20 15.29 15.57
N ARG A 484 -6.30 14.67 16.34
CA ARG A 484 -4.85 14.71 16.12
C ARG A 484 -4.18 13.53 16.80
N ARG A 485 -3.07 13.06 16.27
CA ARG A 485 -2.24 12.00 16.86
C ARG A 485 -0.76 12.40 16.94
N SER A 486 0.03 11.75 17.79
CA SER A 486 1.47 11.96 17.85
C SER A 486 2.30 11.05 16.92
N THR A 487 1.69 10.00 16.37
CA THR A 487 2.34 9.10 15.40
C THR A 487 2.09 9.54 13.97
N GLY A 488 3.10 9.38 13.12
CA GLY A 488 3.09 9.74 11.70
C GLY A 488 4.50 9.79 11.16
N TYR A 489 4.66 10.40 9.98
CA TYR A 489 5.94 10.50 9.30
C TYR A 489 6.78 11.62 9.93
N ARG A 490 8.03 11.31 10.29
CA ARG A 490 8.99 12.21 10.96
C ARG A 490 10.36 12.03 10.32
N LEU A 491 10.58 12.72 9.21
CA LEU A 491 11.71 12.50 8.30
C LEU A 491 12.79 13.57 8.49
N ASN A 492 12.40 14.80 8.86
CA ASN A 492 13.38 15.82 9.18
C ASN A 492 14.07 15.61 10.55
N GLU A 493 15.30 16.12 10.67
CA GLU A 493 16.14 15.96 11.87
C GLU A 493 15.52 16.58 13.13
N GLU A 494 14.64 17.57 13.01
CA GLU A 494 13.98 18.23 14.15
C GLU A 494 12.90 17.32 14.75
N LEU A 495 12.06 16.71 13.90
CA LEU A 495 11.00 15.80 14.31
C LEU A 495 11.55 14.44 14.78
N ALA A 496 12.74 14.06 14.30
CA ALA A 496 13.43 12.84 14.71
C ALA A 496 14.12 12.92 16.08
N GLN A 497 14.10 14.08 16.77
CA GLN A 497 14.80 14.23 18.06
C GLN A 497 14.12 13.50 19.22
N ASP A 498 12.78 13.43 19.22
CA ASP A 498 12.00 12.91 20.34
C ASP A 498 11.11 11.75 19.88
N ILE A 499 11.77 10.64 19.53
CA ILE A 499 11.09 9.45 19.04
C ILE A 499 10.54 8.67 20.26
N PRO A 500 9.24 8.35 20.31
CA PRO A 500 8.59 7.79 21.51
C PRO A 500 8.90 6.30 21.72
N PHE A 501 10.17 5.91 21.68
CA PHE A 501 10.64 4.56 21.98
C PHE A 501 11.10 4.45 23.43
N PHE A 502 10.87 3.27 24.01
CA PHE A 502 11.31 2.93 25.36
C PHE A 502 11.57 1.42 25.51
N GLN A 503 12.23 1.06 26.61
CA GLN A 503 12.52 -0.32 26.99
C GLN A 503 12.04 -0.58 28.41
N MET A 504 11.48 -1.76 28.64
CA MET A 504 11.05 -2.16 29.98
C MET A 504 12.01 -3.20 30.57
N LYS A 505 12.65 -2.84 31.67
CA LYS A 505 13.63 -3.66 32.40
C LYS A 505 13.20 -3.88 33.86
N GLN A 506 11.91 -3.77 34.15
CA GLN A 506 11.32 -3.97 35.48
C GLN A 506 11.49 -5.42 35.98
N ARG A 507 11.47 -6.40 35.06
CA ARG A 507 11.66 -7.83 35.34
C ARG A 507 12.79 -8.44 34.53
N THR A 508 13.14 -9.68 34.86
CA THR A 508 14.02 -10.53 34.07
C THR A 508 13.25 -11.68 33.44
N LEU A 509 13.64 -12.11 32.24
CA LEU A 509 13.06 -13.30 31.60
C LEU A 509 13.18 -14.54 32.49
N THR A 510 12.06 -15.22 32.71
CA THR A 510 12.00 -16.49 33.42
C THR A 510 12.55 -17.63 32.57
N SER A 511 12.79 -18.80 33.18
CA SER A 511 13.13 -20.02 32.44
C SER A 511 12.05 -20.39 31.42
N ALA A 512 10.77 -20.18 31.75
CA ALA A 512 9.65 -20.42 30.86
C ALA A 512 9.67 -19.46 29.65
N ASP A 513 9.90 -18.16 29.88
CA ASP A 513 10.01 -17.14 28.82
C ASP A 513 11.14 -17.51 27.85
N GLN A 514 12.31 -17.92 28.36
CA GLN A 514 13.45 -18.33 27.54
C GLN A 514 13.18 -19.59 26.72
N LEU A 515 12.36 -20.52 27.23
CA LEU A 515 11.92 -21.69 26.46
C LEU A 515 10.98 -21.28 25.33
N LEU A 516 10.08 -20.33 25.60
CA LEU A 516 9.15 -19.79 24.61
C LEU A 516 9.89 -19.06 23.48
N LEU A 517 10.83 -18.17 23.80
CA LEU A 517 11.68 -17.47 22.81
C LEU A 517 12.49 -18.43 21.92
N ARG A 518 12.84 -19.62 22.44
CA ARG A 518 13.48 -20.71 21.67
C ARG A 518 12.48 -21.58 20.91
N LYS A 519 11.22 -21.16 20.82
CA LYS A 519 10.10 -21.87 20.17
C LYS A 519 9.85 -23.27 20.74
N LYS A 520 10.22 -23.52 22.01
CA LYS A 520 9.96 -24.79 22.72
C LYS A 520 8.63 -24.75 23.47
N VAL A 521 7.54 -24.60 22.70
CA VAL A 521 6.19 -24.29 23.21
C VAL A 521 5.71 -25.24 24.31
N ASP A 522 5.76 -26.56 24.09
CA ASP A 522 5.25 -27.51 25.08
C ASP A 522 6.08 -27.49 26.39
N GLN A 523 7.39 -27.28 26.29
CA GLN A 523 8.26 -27.15 27.46
C GLN A 523 8.01 -25.84 28.21
N ALA A 524 7.79 -24.75 27.47
CA ALA A 524 7.43 -23.46 28.04
C ALA A 524 6.10 -23.54 28.79
N LEU A 525 5.06 -24.14 28.18
CA LEU A 525 3.76 -24.36 28.82
C LEU A 525 3.90 -25.15 30.13
N SER A 526 4.61 -26.29 30.13
CA SER A 526 4.84 -27.05 31.37
C SER A 526 5.61 -26.25 32.43
N SER A 527 6.56 -25.39 32.01
CA SER A 527 7.29 -24.53 32.93
C SER A 527 6.40 -23.45 33.53
N TYR A 528 5.53 -22.80 32.74
CA TYR A 528 4.56 -21.82 33.26
C TYR A 528 3.58 -22.48 34.22
N GLN A 529 3.09 -23.67 33.92
CA GLN A 529 2.21 -24.43 34.82
C GLN A 529 2.87 -24.72 36.17
N HIS A 530 4.17 -24.99 36.18
CA HIS A 530 4.92 -25.12 37.42
C HIS A 530 5.09 -23.78 38.14
N ASP A 531 5.38 -22.69 37.41
CA ASP A 531 5.52 -21.35 37.98
C ASP A 531 4.21 -20.85 38.62
N ILE A 532 3.03 -21.22 38.08
CA ILE A 532 1.72 -20.90 38.69
C ILE A 532 1.60 -21.43 40.12
N GLU A 533 2.17 -22.60 40.42
CA GLU A 533 2.09 -23.22 41.74
C GLU A 533 3.16 -22.74 42.72
N GLN A 534 4.27 -22.17 42.21
CA GLN A 534 5.47 -21.88 43.00
C GLN A 534 5.73 -20.39 43.20
N ARG A 535 5.10 -19.53 42.40
CA ARG A 535 5.27 -18.07 42.46
C ARG A 535 4.02 -17.39 43.01
N GLU A 536 4.18 -16.13 43.38
CA GLU A 536 3.12 -15.28 43.93
C GLU A 536 3.13 -13.90 43.23
N GLY A 537 2.00 -13.18 43.28
CA GLY A 537 1.84 -11.85 42.71
C GLY A 537 2.04 -11.81 41.20
N ILE A 538 2.63 -10.73 40.70
CA ILE A 538 2.79 -10.44 39.26
C ILE A 538 3.50 -11.57 38.47
N GLU A 539 4.37 -12.35 39.12
CA GLU A 539 5.05 -13.48 38.48
C GLU A 539 4.13 -14.69 38.32
N GLN A 540 3.20 -14.91 39.26
CA GLN A 540 2.15 -15.93 39.14
C GLN A 540 1.13 -15.52 38.08
N GLU A 541 0.72 -14.25 38.09
CA GLU A 541 -0.20 -13.67 37.11
C GLU A 541 0.36 -13.78 35.69
N HIS A 542 1.64 -13.43 35.48
CA HIS A 542 2.33 -13.65 34.20
C HIS A 542 2.30 -15.11 33.78
N ALA A 543 2.58 -16.05 34.69
CA ALA A 543 2.56 -17.47 34.37
C ALA A 543 1.16 -17.95 33.97
N LEU A 544 0.10 -17.45 34.62
CA LEU A 544 -1.30 -17.72 34.26
C LEU A 544 -1.64 -17.18 32.86
N ILE A 545 -1.28 -15.92 32.57
CA ILE A 545 -1.48 -15.27 31.27
C ILE A 545 -0.80 -16.09 30.16
N MET A 546 0.49 -16.38 30.33
CA MET A 546 1.27 -17.08 29.32
C MET A 546 0.84 -18.53 29.13
N ALA A 547 0.51 -19.26 30.20
CA ALA A 547 -0.03 -20.61 30.09
C ALA A 547 -1.35 -20.61 29.30
N THR A 548 -2.20 -19.61 29.50
CA THR A 548 -3.47 -19.49 28.78
C THR A 548 -3.25 -19.20 27.29
N LYS A 549 -2.37 -18.25 26.93
CA LYS A 549 -1.99 -17.97 25.53
C LYS A 549 -1.43 -19.21 24.82
N LEU A 550 -0.56 -19.97 25.48
CA LEU A 550 0.02 -21.18 24.89
C LEU A 550 -1.00 -22.33 24.75
N LEU A 551 -1.98 -22.41 25.65
CA LEU A 551 -3.08 -23.36 25.53
C LEU A 551 -4.02 -23.00 24.37
N GLU A 552 -4.26 -21.72 24.11
CA GLU A 552 -5.00 -21.26 22.93
C GLU A 552 -4.28 -21.66 21.65
N HIS A 553 -2.98 -21.38 21.53
CA HIS A 553 -2.19 -21.81 20.39
C HIS A 553 -2.20 -23.35 20.21
N LYS A 554 -2.17 -24.09 21.32
CA LYS A 554 -2.29 -25.55 21.30
C LYS A 554 -3.67 -26.00 20.81
N LYS A 555 -4.75 -25.33 21.22
CA LYS A 555 -6.13 -25.55 20.76
C LYS A 555 -6.23 -25.40 19.24
N GLU A 556 -5.68 -24.31 18.70
CA GLU A 556 -5.66 -24.05 17.25
C GLU A 556 -4.91 -25.14 16.47
N ARG A 557 -3.77 -25.59 17.00
CA ARG A 557 -2.93 -26.63 16.37
C ARG A 557 -3.57 -28.02 16.40
N GLU A 558 -4.16 -28.40 17.53
CA GLU A 558 -4.68 -29.76 17.77
C GLU A 558 -6.13 -29.93 17.30
N GLY A 559 -6.82 -28.84 17.01
CA GLY A 559 -8.24 -28.83 16.66
C GLY A 559 -9.11 -28.57 17.88
N ASP A 560 -10.24 -27.92 17.61
CA ASP A 560 -11.04 -27.22 18.63
C ASP A 560 -11.92 -28.12 19.52
N ASP A 561 -11.98 -29.41 19.24
CA ASP A 561 -12.75 -30.41 20.01
C ASP A 561 -12.12 -30.76 21.38
N ASN A 562 -11.00 -30.15 21.76
CA ASN A 562 -10.33 -30.45 23.03
C ASN A 562 -10.97 -29.69 24.20
N GLY A 563 -12.15 -30.13 24.64
CA GLY A 563 -12.88 -29.54 25.76
C GLY A 563 -12.08 -29.48 27.08
N GLU A 564 -11.04 -30.31 27.23
CA GLU A 564 -10.13 -30.25 28.37
C GLU A 564 -9.20 -29.02 28.31
N ILE A 565 -8.68 -28.65 27.13
CA ILE A 565 -7.88 -27.43 26.96
C ILE A 565 -8.71 -26.20 27.32
N ARG A 566 -9.94 -26.11 26.80
CA ARG A 566 -10.87 -25.00 27.12
C ARG A 566 -11.15 -24.93 28.63
N ARG A 567 -11.39 -26.08 29.28
CA ARG A 567 -11.63 -26.15 30.73
C ARG A 567 -10.44 -25.65 31.54
N VAL A 568 -9.22 -26.02 31.16
CA VAL A 568 -7.99 -25.56 31.85
C VAL A 568 -7.77 -24.07 31.63
N MET A 569 -7.91 -23.57 30.40
CA MET A 569 -7.82 -22.13 30.10
C MET A 569 -8.80 -21.31 30.93
N ARG A 570 -10.07 -21.74 30.97
CA ARG A 570 -11.11 -21.08 31.78
C ARG A 570 -10.74 -21.05 33.26
N GLY A 571 -10.19 -22.14 33.79
CA GLY A 571 -9.72 -22.21 35.19
C GLY A 571 -8.54 -21.27 35.48
N TYR A 572 -7.66 -21.00 34.51
CA TYR A 572 -6.60 -19.99 34.68
C TYR A 572 -7.14 -18.56 34.61
N ILE A 573 -8.13 -18.30 33.75
CA ILE A 573 -8.78 -16.98 33.69
C ILE A 573 -9.61 -16.72 34.96
N GLU A 574 -10.29 -17.73 35.51
CA GLU A 574 -10.96 -17.63 36.83
C GLU A 574 -9.95 -17.26 37.93
N GLN A 575 -8.78 -17.90 37.97
CA GLN A 575 -7.73 -17.54 38.94
C GLN A 575 -7.19 -16.13 38.72
N LEU A 576 -6.99 -15.70 37.47
CA LEU A 576 -6.59 -14.31 37.16
C LEU A 576 -7.63 -13.31 37.65
N TYR A 577 -8.92 -13.59 37.45
CA TYR A 577 -10.00 -12.76 37.97
C TYR A 577 -10.01 -12.72 39.50
N GLU A 578 -9.86 -13.86 40.17
CA GLU A 578 -9.82 -13.94 41.64
C GLU A 578 -8.62 -13.19 42.24
N LEU A 579 -7.46 -13.21 41.58
CA LEU A 579 -6.24 -12.53 42.03
C LEU A 579 -6.29 -11.01 41.81
N THR A 580 -6.82 -10.58 40.66
CA THR A 580 -6.70 -9.18 40.21
C THR A 580 -7.98 -8.37 40.33
N GLY A 581 -9.15 -9.02 40.32
CA GLY A 581 -10.46 -8.37 40.29
C GLY A 581 -10.74 -7.58 39.00
N ARG A 582 -9.96 -7.77 37.93
CA ARG A 582 -10.08 -7.02 36.68
C ARG A 582 -11.30 -7.46 35.86
N GLU A 583 -12.10 -6.49 35.43
CA GLU A 583 -13.35 -6.71 34.70
C GLU A 583 -13.12 -7.42 33.34
N GLU A 584 -11.97 -7.19 32.69
CA GLU A 584 -11.64 -7.86 31.42
C GLU A 584 -11.66 -9.40 31.53
N TYR A 585 -11.25 -9.96 32.67
CA TYR A 585 -11.31 -11.40 32.89
C TYR A 585 -12.72 -11.90 33.14
N GLU A 586 -13.57 -11.10 33.79
CA GLU A 586 -14.99 -11.41 33.95
C GLU A 586 -15.69 -11.47 32.59
N VAL A 587 -15.39 -10.52 31.70
CA VAL A 587 -15.91 -10.49 30.33
C VAL A 587 -15.52 -11.77 29.58
N MET A 588 -14.23 -12.16 29.62
CA MET A 588 -13.75 -13.40 28.99
C MET A 588 -14.43 -14.67 29.53
N LEU A 589 -14.79 -14.70 30.83
CA LEU A 589 -15.51 -15.82 31.44
C LEU A 589 -16.99 -15.87 31.07
N SER A 590 -17.55 -14.73 30.65
CA SER A 590 -18.96 -14.55 30.28
C SER A 590 -19.24 -14.87 28.81
N GLU A 591 -18.22 -14.78 27.94
CA GLU A 591 -18.31 -15.23 26.56
C GLU A 591 -18.69 -16.71 26.53
N LYS A 592 -19.89 -17.00 26.03
CA LYS A 592 -20.43 -18.37 25.97
C LYS A 592 -19.55 -19.21 25.03
N GLY A 593 -18.75 -20.10 25.60
CA GLY A 593 -18.01 -21.14 24.87
C GLY A 593 -18.86 -22.29 24.35
#